data_AF-A0A8T4QPX8-F1
#
_entry.id   AF-A0A8T4QPX8-F1
#
_cell.length_a   1.000
_cell.length_b   1.000
_cell.length_c   1.000
_cell.angle_alpha   90.00
_cell.angle_beta   90.00
_cell.angle_gamma   90.00
#
_symmetry.space_group_name_H-M   'P 1'
#
loop_
_entity.id
_entity.type
_entity.pdbx_description
1 polymer ?
#
loop_
_entity_poly.entity_id
_entity_poly.type
_entity_poly.pdbx_seq_one_letter_code
_entity_poly.pdbx_strand_id
1 'polypeptide(L)'
;MRSGLYAPRISASFGTRHCALKRGALNPSNVFVTITAKNLATEITNFNVKKENLNGENIITSEHVKNNTKVRGILIESGIVPETLPSEEDIKKLGRIVSKEEKKIANKSRHKKILN
;
A
#
# COMPACT_ATOMS: atom_id res chain seq x y z
N MET A 1 -20.31 59.32 29.72
CA MET A 1 -18.95 59.04 30.20
C MET A 1 -18.81 57.53 30.42
N ARG A 2 -17.62 57.00 30.10
CA ARG A 2 -17.17 55.59 30.14
C ARG A 2 -17.64 54.87 31.41
N SER A 3 -18.01 53.59 31.38
CA SER A 3 -17.03 52.50 31.34
C SER A 3 -17.64 51.20 30.82
N GLY A 4 -17.09 50.70 29.70
CA GLY A 4 -17.30 49.34 29.24
C GLY A 4 -16.65 48.32 30.18
N LEU A 5 -17.36 47.22 30.41
CA LEU A 5 -16.79 46.04 31.03
C LEU A 5 -16.12 45.20 29.93
N TYR A 6 -14.80 45.24 29.98
CA TYR A 6 -13.84 44.49 29.21
C TYR A 6 -13.84 43.04 29.67
N ALA A 7 -14.31 42.11 28.84
CA ALA A 7 -14.11 40.68 29.06
C ALA A 7 -12.83 40.24 28.31
N PRO A 8 -11.88 39.55 28.97
CA PRO A 8 -10.60 39.17 28.39
C PRO A 8 -10.73 38.05 27.36
N ARG A 9 -10.08 38.26 26.21
CA ARG A 9 -9.83 37.27 25.16
C ARG A 9 -8.52 36.54 25.47
N ILE A 10 -8.59 35.37 26.11
CA ILE A 10 -7.57 34.30 26.18
C ILE A 10 -8.36 33.02 26.48
N SER A 11 -8.27 31.88 25.79
CA SER A 11 -7.09 31.14 25.33
C SER A 11 -7.36 30.35 24.06
N ALA A 12 -6.37 30.30 23.17
CA ALA A 12 -6.33 29.38 22.05
C ALA A 12 -6.41 27.92 22.54
N SER A 13 -7.48 27.22 22.16
CA SER A 13 -7.51 25.76 22.21
C SER A 13 -6.67 25.20 21.06
N PHE A 14 -5.35 25.30 21.22
CA PHE A 14 -4.40 24.41 20.56
C PHE A 14 -4.63 23.01 21.12
N GLY A 15 -5.06 22.07 20.28
CA GLY A 15 -5.33 20.72 20.77
C GLY A 15 -5.72 19.76 19.67
N THR A 16 -4.80 19.60 18.71
CA THR A 16 -4.60 18.44 17.85
C THR A 16 -5.85 17.68 17.35
N ARG A 17 -6.04 17.77 16.04
CA ARG A 17 -6.72 16.77 15.21
C ARG A 17 -6.20 15.37 15.55
N HIS A 18 -6.86 14.69 16.47
CA HIS A 18 -6.69 13.25 16.67
C HIS A 18 -7.70 12.54 15.78
N CYS A 19 -7.50 12.62 14.46
CA CYS A 19 -8.04 11.57 13.60
C CYS A 19 -7.12 10.37 13.82
N ALA A 20 -7.45 9.54 14.81
CA ALA A 20 -6.79 8.27 15.06
C ALA A 20 -7.11 7.33 13.90
N LEU A 21 -6.44 7.52 12.75
CA LEU A 21 -6.24 6.43 11.81
C LEU A 21 -5.40 5.41 12.56
N LYS A 22 -6.08 4.40 13.10
CA LYS A 22 -5.48 3.17 13.59
C LYS A 22 -4.45 2.76 12.54
N ARG A 23 -3.17 2.92 12.86
CA ARG A 23 -2.09 2.31 12.10
C ARG A 23 -2.23 0.81 12.30
N GLY A 24 -3.14 0.21 11.53
CA GLY A 24 -3.32 -1.22 11.46
C GLY A 24 -2.00 -1.80 10.98
N ALA A 25 -1.43 -2.68 11.79
CA ALA A 25 -0.25 -3.43 11.43
C ALA A 25 -0.47 -4.06 10.04
N LEU A 26 0.45 -3.78 9.12
CA LEU A 26 0.59 -4.52 7.88
C LEU A 26 0.81 -5.99 8.23
N ASN A 27 -0.26 -6.78 8.19
CA ASN A 27 -0.19 -8.22 8.39
C ASN A 27 0.48 -8.83 7.14
N PRO A 28 1.66 -9.44 7.26
CA PRO A 28 2.41 -9.98 6.11
C PRO A 28 1.65 -11.11 5.40
N SER A 29 0.60 -11.67 6.01
CA SER A 29 -0.26 -12.71 5.44
C SER A 29 -1.11 -12.24 4.26
N ASN A 30 -1.34 -10.94 4.08
CA ASN A 30 -2.21 -10.42 3.01
C ASN A 30 -1.50 -10.08 1.70
N VAL A 31 -0.17 -10.30 1.62
CA VAL A 31 0.60 -10.00 0.41
C VAL A 31 0.21 -10.93 -0.74
N PHE A 32 0.08 -12.24 -0.49
CA PHE A 32 -0.31 -13.21 -1.51
C PHE A 32 -1.70 -12.92 -2.08
N VAL A 33 -2.69 -12.67 -1.22
CA VAL A 33 -4.06 -12.36 -1.62
C VAL A 33 -4.15 -11.06 -2.43
N THR A 34 -3.34 -10.06 -2.09
CA THR A 34 -3.29 -8.80 -2.84
C THR A 34 -2.68 -8.99 -4.24
N ILE A 35 -1.68 -9.86 -4.37
CA ILE A 35 -1.07 -10.20 -5.67
C ILE A 35 -2.05 -10.98 -6.53
N THR A 36 -2.69 -12.01 -5.98
CA THR A 36 -3.68 -12.81 -6.72
C THR A 36 -4.87 -11.97 -7.16
N ALA A 37 -5.32 -11.02 -6.33
CA ALA A 37 -6.37 -10.07 -6.68
C ALA A 37 -6.01 -9.16 -7.87
N LYS A 38 -4.77 -8.67 -7.96
CA LYS A 38 -4.32 -7.88 -9.13
C LYS A 38 -4.26 -8.72 -10.40
N ASN A 39 -3.81 -9.97 -10.29
CA ASN A 39 -3.80 -10.90 -11.41
C ASN A 39 -5.23 -11.17 -11.89
N LEU A 40 -6.15 -11.40 -10.95
CA LEU A 40 -7.57 -11.59 -11.25
C LEU A 40 -8.18 -10.38 -11.96
N ALA A 41 -7.92 -9.15 -11.50
CA ALA A 41 -8.41 -7.95 -12.17
C ALA A 41 -7.90 -7.85 -13.64
N THR A 42 -6.66 -8.28 -13.87
CA THR A 42 -6.06 -8.35 -15.21
C THR A 42 -6.75 -9.41 -16.08
N GLU A 43 -6.98 -10.61 -15.54
CA GLU A 43 -7.65 -11.70 -16.23
C GLU A 43 -9.11 -11.34 -16.59
N ILE A 44 -9.86 -10.75 -15.67
CA ILE A 44 -11.23 -10.26 -15.91
C ILE A 44 -11.22 -9.22 -17.03
N THR A 45 -10.26 -8.30 -17.02
CA THR A 45 -10.12 -7.29 -18.08
C THR A 45 -9.82 -7.95 -19.42
N ASN A 46 -8.89 -8.91 -19.46
CA ASN A 46 -8.57 -9.66 -20.68
C ASN A 46 -9.77 -10.43 -21.23
N PHE A 47 -10.58 -11.01 -20.35
CA PHE A 47 -11.82 -11.70 -20.73
C PHE A 47 -12.85 -10.73 -21.31
N ASN A 48 -13.10 -9.60 -20.65
CA ASN A 48 -14.05 -8.59 -21.10
C ASN A 48 -13.64 -7.95 -22.42
N VAL A 49 -12.33 -7.71 -22.62
CA VAL A 49 -11.78 -7.19 -23.87
C VAL A 49 -12.07 -8.14 -25.04
N LYS A 50 -11.85 -9.45 -24.86
CA LYS A 50 -12.13 -10.46 -25.88
C LYS A 50 -13.63 -10.62 -26.13
N LYS A 51 -14.45 -10.55 -25.09
CA LYS A 51 -15.90 -10.74 -25.17
C LYS A 51 -16.59 -9.57 -25.88
N GLU A 52 -16.28 -8.35 -25.48
CA GLU A 52 -16.95 -7.12 -25.96
C GLU A 52 -16.19 -6.47 -27.13
N ASN A 53 -15.14 -7.13 -27.66
CA ASN A 53 -14.25 -6.63 -28.72
C ASN A 53 -13.76 -5.19 -28.45
N LEU A 54 -13.36 -4.93 -27.20
CA LEU A 54 -12.91 -3.60 -26.78
C LEU A 54 -11.55 -3.31 -27.42
N ASN A 55 -11.46 -2.24 -28.19
CA ASN A 55 -10.25 -1.85 -28.89
C ASN A 55 -9.77 -0.49 -28.38
N GLY A 56 -8.47 -0.37 -28.10
CA GLY A 56 -7.83 0.89 -27.71
C GLY A 56 -7.49 1.00 -26.22
N GLU A 57 -6.35 1.61 -25.95
CA GLU A 57 -5.72 1.69 -24.63
C GLU A 57 -6.62 2.39 -23.58
N ASN A 58 -7.27 3.49 -23.95
CA ASN A 58 -8.10 4.26 -23.02
C ASN A 58 -9.31 3.47 -22.51
N ILE A 59 -9.94 2.69 -23.39
CA ILE A 59 -11.13 1.91 -23.05
C ILE A 59 -10.73 0.76 -22.13
N ILE A 60 -9.68 0.03 -22.47
CA ILE A 60 -9.14 -1.07 -21.67
C ILE A 60 -8.70 -0.56 -20.29
N THR A 61 -8.03 0.58 -20.23
CA THR A 61 -7.60 1.21 -18.97
C THR A 61 -8.80 1.59 -18.10
N SER A 62 -9.84 2.17 -18.69
CA SER A 62 -11.05 2.54 -17.94
C SER A 62 -11.77 1.32 -17.36
N GLU A 63 -11.82 0.22 -18.12
CA GLU A 63 -12.39 -1.05 -17.69
C GLU A 63 -11.53 -1.70 -16.61
N HIS A 64 -10.20 -1.64 -16.77
CA HIS A 64 -9.25 -2.13 -15.78
C HIS A 64 -9.39 -1.41 -14.45
N VAL A 65 -9.53 -0.07 -14.43
CA VAL A 65 -9.75 0.70 -13.20
C VAL A 65 -11.07 0.32 -12.52
N LYS A 66 -12.14 0.13 -13.29
CA LYS A 66 -13.43 -0.35 -12.77
C LYS A 66 -13.29 -1.75 -12.17
N ASN A 67 -12.58 -2.65 -12.83
CA ASN A 67 -12.38 -4.02 -12.37
C ASN A 67 -11.51 -4.09 -11.11
N ASN A 68 -10.45 -3.29 -11.04
CA ASN A 68 -9.64 -3.16 -9.82
C ASN A 68 -10.46 -2.64 -8.64
N THR A 69 -11.39 -1.71 -8.88
CA THR A 69 -12.28 -1.19 -7.83
C THR A 69 -13.26 -2.25 -7.34
N LYS A 70 -13.84 -3.06 -8.25
CA LYS A 70 -14.71 -4.18 -7.90
C LYS A 70 -13.98 -5.25 -7.09
N VAL A 71 -12.80 -5.67 -7.53
CA VAL A 71 -11.98 -6.66 -6.82
C VAL A 71 -11.59 -6.15 -5.42
N ARG A 72 -11.31 -4.83 -5.28
CA ARG A 72 -11.08 -4.21 -3.97
C ARG A 72 -12.30 -4.32 -3.06
N GLY A 73 -13.50 -4.12 -3.60
CA GLY A 73 -14.75 -4.30 -2.86
C GLY A 73 -14.89 -5.72 -2.31
N ILE A 74 -14.67 -6.73 -3.15
CA ILE A 74 -14.73 -8.15 -2.76
C ILE A 74 -13.73 -8.48 -1.63
N LEU A 75 -12.52 -7.93 -1.72
CA LEU A 75 -11.51 -8.11 -0.66
C LEU A 75 -11.93 -7.45 0.65
N ILE A 76 -12.46 -6.23 0.59
CA ILE A 76 -12.93 -5.48 1.76
C ILE A 76 -14.10 -6.22 2.44
N GLU A 77 -15.05 -6.74 1.66
CA GLU A 77 -16.15 -7.57 2.15
C GLU A 77 -15.64 -8.83 2.86
N SER A 78 -14.54 -9.39 2.37
CA SER A 78 -13.85 -10.54 2.98
C SER A 78 -12.99 -10.16 4.21
N GLY A 79 -13.01 -8.90 4.65
CA GLY A 79 -12.20 -8.39 5.77
C GLY A 79 -10.72 -8.17 5.43
N ILE A 80 -10.35 -8.25 4.14
CA ILE A 80 -8.99 -8.10 3.66
C ILE A 80 -8.82 -6.67 3.15
N VAL A 81 -8.15 -5.84 3.95
CA VAL A 81 -7.86 -4.44 3.57
C VAL A 81 -6.54 -4.39 2.80
N PRO A 82 -6.53 -4.05 1.49
CA PRO A 82 -5.32 -3.97 0.70
C PRO A 82 -4.52 -2.67 0.94
N GLU A 83 -4.62 -2.06 2.14
CA GLU A 83 -3.95 -0.79 2.43
C GLU A 83 -2.43 -0.95 2.45
N THR A 84 -1.80 -0.14 1.59
CA THR A 84 -0.38 0.21 1.54
C THR A 84 0.58 -0.93 1.23
N LEU A 85 0.48 -1.47 0.00
CA LEU A 85 1.75 -1.76 -0.68
C LEU A 85 2.51 -0.42 -0.78
N PRO A 86 3.73 -0.32 -0.24
CA PRO A 86 4.55 0.87 -0.41
C PRO A 86 4.75 1.10 -1.92
N SER A 87 4.39 2.30 -2.38
CA SER A 87 4.56 2.72 -3.76
C SER A 87 6.06 2.77 -4.07
N GLU A 88 6.57 1.76 -4.78
CA GLU A 88 7.81 1.76 -5.59
C GLU A 88 9.16 1.99 -4.88
N GLU A 89 9.17 2.65 -3.71
CA GLU A 89 10.34 2.85 -2.86
C GLU A 89 10.94 1.53 -2.35
N ASP A 90 10.13 0.47 -2.27
CA ASP A 90 10.54 -0.79 -1.67
C ASP A 90 11.28 -1.73 -2.63
N ILE A 91 11.21 -1.56 -3.95
CA ILE A 91 12.04 -2.35 -4.88
C ILE A 91 13.53 -2.05 -4.65
N LYS A 92 13.87 -0.77 -4.47
CA LYS A 92 15.24 -0.34 -4.14
C LYS A 92 15.68 -0.82 -2.75
N LYS A 93 14.76 -0.91 -1.78
CA LYS A 93 15.07 -1.42 -0.44
C LYS A 93 15.27 -2.94 -0.45
N LEU A 94 14.44 -3.68 -1.19
CA LEU A 94 14.60 -5.13 -1.41
C LEU A 94 15.94 -5.45 -2.07
N GLY A 95 16.32 -4.72 -3.13
CA GLY A 95 17.64 -4.87 -3.74
C GLY A 95 18.79 -4.66 -2.75
N ARG A 96 18.69 -3.65 -1.88
CA ARG A 96 19.69 -3.41 -0.82
C ARG A 96 19.71 -4.50 0.25
N ILE A 97 18.58 -5.12 0.57
CA ILE A 97 18.49 -6.21 1.55
C ILE A 97 19.16 -7.47 0.98
N VAL A 98 18.81 -7.86 -0.25
CA VAL A 98 19.41 -9.01 -0.94
C VAL A 98 20.93 -8.85 -1.05
N SER A 99 21.43 -7.69 -1.49
CA SER A 99 22.87 -7.44 -1.55
C SER A 99 23.57 -7.45 -0.18
N LYS A 100 22.86 -7.10 0.91
CA LYS A 100 23.41 -7.21 2.27
C LYS A 100 23.47 -8.66 2.73
N GLU A 101 22.46 -9.46 2.42
CA GLU A 101 22.41 -10.88 2.75
C GLU A 101 23.49 -11.68 1.99
N GLU A 102 23.66 -11.43 0.70
CA GLU A 102 24.76 -12.00 -0.11
C GLU A 102 26.13 -11.72 0.51
N LYS A 103 26.37 -10.47 0.93
CA LYS A 103 27.62 -10.06 1.60
C LYS A 103 27.80 -10.74 2.95
N LYS A 104 26.73 -10.89 3.75
CA LYS A 104 26.78 -11.61 5.04
C LYS A 104 27.09 -13.09 4.84
N ILE A 105 26.48 -13.72 3.84
CA ILE A 105 26.70 -15.14 3.50
C ILE A 105 28.15 -15.34 3.02
N ALA A 106 28.66 -14.46 2.15
CA ALA A 106 30.04 -14.50 1.68
C ALA A 106 31.06 -14.28 2.81
N ASN A 107 30.77 -13.38 3.75
CA ASN A 107 31.64 -13.16 4.90
C ASN A 107 31.59 -14.32 5.88
N LYS A 108 30.42 -14.94 6.11
CA LYS A 108 30.28 -16.13 6.95
C LYS A 108 31.00 -17.34 6.36
N SER A 109 30.96 -17.51 5.03
CA SER A 109 31.68 -18.59 4.35
C SER A 109 33.20 -18.37 4.37
N ARG A 110 33.68 -17.12 4.24
CA ARG A 110 35.09 -16.76 4.44
C ARG A 110 35.56 -16.98 5.88
N HIS A 111 34.77 -16.56 6.86
CA HIS A 111 35.08 -16.73 8.28
C HIS A 111 35.13 -18.21 8.69
N LYS A 112 34.28 -19.07 8.10
CA LYS A 112 34.32 -20.52 8.32
C LYS A 112 35.54 -21.19 7.68
N LYS A 113 36.09 -20.66 6.58
CA LYS A 113 37.33 -21.15 5.96
C LYS A 113 38.59 -20.77 6.74
N ILE A 114 38.55 -19.69 7.52
CA ILE A 114 39.70 -19.19 8.31
C ILE A 114 39.84 -19.94 9.64
N LEU A 115 38.77 -20.58 10.13
CA LEU A 115 38.70 -21.29 11.41
C LEU A 115 38.95 -22.80 11.32
N ASN A 116 39.34 -23.32 10.15
CA ASN A 116 39.61 -24.73 9.90
C ASN A 116 41.09 -24.96 9.56
#